data_AF-A0A7S2D8G5-F1
#
_entry.id   AF-A0A7S2D8G5-F1
#
_cell.length_a   1.000
_cell.length_b   1.000
_cell.length_c   1.000
_cell.angle_alpha   90.00
_cell.angle_beta   90.00
_cell.angle_gamma   90.00
#
_symmetry.space_group_name_H-M   'P 1'
#
loop_
_entity.id
_entity.type
_entity.pdbx_description
1 polymer ?
#
loop_
_entity_poly.entity_id
_entity_poly.type
_entity_poly.pdbx_seq_one_letter_code
_entity_poly.pdbx_strand_id
1 'polypeptide(L)'
;EHCAQQGLQLTHGFLLKVAQLYDLVRARHGLMLVGFSYGGKTSSYHTLASALTTMKAKGQLGGANVTYSVICPKCFTLGELYGAFEPITHEWADGVLAVAFRGYAR
;
A
#
# COMPACT_ATOMS: atom_id res chain seq x y z
N GLU A 1 3.95 -1.60 -20.00
CA GLU A 1 3.04 -2.77 -20.06
C GLU A 1 1.93 -2.68 -19.00
N HIS A 2 2.28 -2.59 -17.71
CA HIS A 2 1.28 -2.54 -16.61
C HIS A 2 0.30 -1.36 -16.68
N CYS A 3 0.76 -0.18 -17.09
CA CYS A 3 -0.14 0.97 -17.28
C CYS A 3 -1.22 0.68 -18.33
N ALA A 4 -0.86 0.06 -19.46
CA ALA A 4 -1.81 -0.28 -20.51
C ALA A 4 -2.85 -1.31 -20.03
N GLN A 5 -2.42 -2.32 -19.26
CA GLN A 5 -3.32 -3.31 -18.65
C GLN A 5 -4.32 -2.67 -17.67
N GLN A 6 -3.94 -1.57 -17.03
CA GLN A 6 -4.79 -0.80 -16.11
C GLN A 6 -5.59 0.31 -16.81
N GLY A 7 -5.54 0.40 -18.14
CA GLY A 7 -6.21 1.46 -18.91
C GLY A 7 -5.62 2.87 -18.69
N LEU A 8 -4.35 2.95 -18.27
CA LEU A 8 -3.66 4.20 -17.96
C LEU A 8 -2.74 4.61 -19.11
N GLN A 9 -2.72 5.92 -19.40
CA GLN A 9 -1.72 6.51 -20.27
C GLN A 9 -0.39 6.69 -19.53
N LEU A 10 0.68 6.12 -20.07
CA LEU A 10 2.02 6.31 -19.53
C LEU A 10 2.53 7.71 -19.92
N THR A 11 2.38 8.67 -19.02
CA THR A 11 2.97 10.00 -19.14
C THR A 11 4.32 10.06 -18.43
N HIS A 12 5.21 10.96 -18.87
CA HIS A 12 6.51 11.16 -18.23
C HIS A 12 6.37 11.52 -16.74
N GLY A 13 5.43 12.41 -16.40
CA GLY A 13 5.17 12.80 -15.01
C GLY A 13 4.72 11.64 -14.14
N PHE A 14 3.85 10.76 -14.66
CA PHE A 14 3.41 9.57 -13.94
C PHE A 14 4.56 8.59 -13.72
N LEU A 15 5.35 8.29 -14.76
CA LEU A 15 6.51 7.41 -14.66
C LEU A 15 7.52 7.90 -13.61
N LEU A 16 7.82 9.21 -13.62
CA LEU A 16 8.71 9.82 -12.64
C LEU A 16 8.17 9.64 -11.21
N LYS A 17 6.87 9.80 -10.99
CA LYS A 17 6.25 9.64 -9.66
C LYS A 17 6.28 8.19 -9.17
N VAL A 18 6.09 7.23 -10.07
CA VAL A 18 6.21 5.80 -9.74
C VAL A 18 7.67 5.45 -9.37
N ALA A 19 8.65 5.97 -10.10
CA ALA A 19 10.07 5.79 -9.77
C ALA A 19 10.44 6.42 -8.41
N GLN A 20 9.99 7.65 -8.15
CA GLN A 20 10.18 8.31 -6.85
C GLN A 20 9.55 7.51 -5.70
N LEU A 21 8.37 6.93 -5.91
CA LEU A 21 7.72 6.07 -4.93
C LEU A 21 8.56 4.82 -4.64
N TYR A 22 9.13 4.18 -5.68
CA TYR A 22 10.01 3.02 -5.49
C TYR A 22 11.22 3.34 -4.62
N ASP A 23 11.90 4.46 -4.87
CA ASP A 23 13.06 4.88 -4.09
C ASP A 23 12.68 5.18 -2.63
N LEU A 24 11.52 5.81 -2.42
CA LEU A 24 11.02 6.11 -1.07
C LEU A 24 10.64 4.84 -0.29
N VAL A 25 9.98 3.88 -0.92
CA VAL A 25 9.62 2.59 -0.28
C VAL A 25 10.89 1.83 0.14
N ARG A 26 11.97 1.89 -0.65
CA ARG A 26 13.24 1.26 -0.28
C ARG A 26 13.96 1.97 0.86
N ALA A 27 13.84 3.29 0.93
CA ALA A 27 14.54 4.08 1.94
C ALA A 27 13.78 4.19 3.27
N ARG A 28 12.45 4.07 3.28
CA ARG A 28 11.61 4.34 4.45
C ARG A 28 10.44 3.36 4.55
N HIS A 29 10.19 2.88 5.78
CA HIS A 29 9.04 2.03 6.09
C HIS A 29 7.70 2.79 6.18
N GLY A 30 7.75 4.11 6.39
CA GLY A 30 6.59 4.98 6.44
C GLY A 30 6.70 6.11 5.42
N LEU A 31 5.66 6.29 4.61
CA LEU A 31 5.56 7.36 3.62
C LEU A 31 4.11 7.79 3.44
N MET A 32 3.90 8.96 2.85
CA MET A 32 2.58 9.48 2.51
C MET A 32 2.53 9.88 1.03
N LEU A 33 1.52 9.39 0.31
CA LEU A 33 1.19 9.85 -1.03
C LEU A 33 0.19 11.00 -0.93
N VAL A 34 0.63 12.23 -1.21
CA VAL A 34 -0.18 13.45 -1.08
C VAL A 34 -0.42 14.09 -2.43
N GLY A 35 -1.62 14.62 -2.63
CA GLY A 35 -2.03 15.31 -3.86
C GLY A 35 -3.54 15.37 -4.02
N PHE A 36 -4.01 16.10 -5.02
CA PHE A 36 -5.45 16.25 -5.32
C PHE A 36 -6.14 14.94 -5.69
N SER A 37 -7.47 14.90 -5.52
CA SER A 37 -8.32 13.83 -6.05
C SER A 37 -8.06 13.62 -7.53
N TYR A 38 -8.13 12.36 -8.00
CA TYR A 38 -7.76 11.96 -9.37
C TYR A 38 -6.30 12.25 -9.77
N GLY A 39 -5.43 12.67 -8.85
CA GLY A 39 -3.99 12.90 -9.11
C GLY A 39 -3.14 11.63 -9.26
N GLY A 40 -3.72 10.47 -9.60
CA GLY A 40 -2.97 9.24 -9.88
C GLY A 40 -2.34 8.54 -8.68
N LYS A 41 -2.62 8.96 -7.44
CA LYS A 41 -2.04 8.38 -6.20
C LYS A 41 -2.27 6.86 -6.11
N THR A 42 -3.52 6.44 -6.26
CA THR A 42 -3.91 5.02 -6.20
C THR A 42 -3.29 4.23 -7.34
N SER A 43 -3.40 4.76 -8.56
CA SER A 43 -2.80 4.16 -9.75
C SER A 43 -1.28 3.98 -9.62
N SER A 44 -0.58 4.94 -8.99
CA SER A 44 0.88 4.90 -8.86
C SER A 44 1.38 3.68 -8.08
N TYR A 45 0.83 3.43 -6.89
CA TYR A 45 1.27 2.27 -6.09
C TYR A 45 0.71 0.94 -6.64
N HIS A 46 -0.47 0.95 -7.29
CA HIS A 46 -0.98 -0.22 -8.01
C HIS A 46 -0.07 -0.63 -9.17
N THR A 47 0.34 0.33 -10.00
CA THR A 47 1.28 0.09 -11.11
C THR A 47 2.62 -0.40 -10.57
N LEU A 48 3.15 0.23 -9.51
CA LEU A 48 4.42 -0.17 -8.90
C LEU A 48 4.37 -1.60 -8.34
N ALA A 49 3.32 -1.95 -7.60
CA ALA A 49 3.14 -3.28 -7.04
C ALA A 49 3.10 -4.35 -8.14
N SER A 50 2.31 -4.10 -9.20
CA SER A 50 2.20 -5.03 -10.34
C SER A 50 3.52 -5.19 -11.09
N ALA A 51 4.27 -4.11 -11.28
CA ALA A 51 5.58 -4.13 -11.90
C ALA A 51 6.59 -4.96 -11.08
N LEU A 52 6.68 -4.72 -9.77
CA LEU A 52 7.59 -5.44 -8.87
C LEU A 52 7.28 -6.95 -8.81
N THR A 53 6.00 -7.31 -8.73
CA THR A 53 5.57 -8.72 -8.72
C THR A 53 5.91 -9.40 -10.05
N THR A 54 5.74 -8.71 -11.17
CA THR A 54 6.11 -9.24 -12.50
C THR A 54 7.63 -9.40 -12.63
N MET A 55 8.42 -8.44 -12.14
CA MET A 55 9.88 -8.54 -12.13
C MET A 55 10.35 -9.75 -11.31
N LYS A 56 9.71 -10.02 -10.16
CA LYS A 56 10.00 -11.20 -9.34
C LYS A 56 9.70 -12.50 -10.11
N ALA A 57 8.56 -12.56 -10.79
CA ALA A 57 8.18 -13.73 -11.59
C ALA A 57 9.16 -13.98 -12.76
N LYS A 58 9.74 -12.93 -13.32
CA LYS A 58 10.76 -13.01 -14.37
C LYS A 58 12.19 -13.26 -13.84
N GLY A 59 12.38 -13.42 -12.53
CA GLY A 59 13.70 -13.62 -11.92
C GLY A 59 14.62 -12.40 -12.03
N GLN A 60 14.07 -11.20 -12.25
CA GLN A 60 14.85 -9.98 -12.40
C GLN A 60 15.29 -9.43 -11.04
N LEU A 61 16.50 -8.86 -11.00
CA LEU A 61 17.06 -8.26 -9.81
C LEU A 61 16.17 -7.11 -9.32
N GLY A 62 15.86 -7.08 -8.02
CA GLY A 62 15.01 -6.04 -7.41
C GLY A 62 13.50 -6.28 -7.52
N GLY A 63 13.06 -7.41 -8.10
CA GLY A 63 11.66 -7.82 -8.06
C GLY A 63 11.22 -8.26 -6.65
N ALA A 64 10.00 -7.88 -6.26
CA ALA A 64 9.41 -8.22 -4.97
C ALA A 64 7.95 -8.65 -5.14
N ASN A 65 7.47 -9.60 -4.33
CA ASN A 65 6.04 -9.90 -4.30
C ASN A 65 5.36 -8.84 -3.44
N VAL A 66 4.56 -7.97 -4.07
CA VAL A 66 3.94 -6.84 -3.37
C VAL A 66 2.45 -7.10 -3.22
N THR A 67 1.98 -7.07 -1.97
CA THR A 67 0.57 -7.14 -1.59
C THR A 67 0.22 -5.91 -0.77
N TYR A 68 -1.03 -5.46 -0.86
CA TYR A 68 -1.51 -4.28 -0.14
C TYR A 68 -2.99 -4.43 0.22
N SER A 69 -3.39 -3.76 1.30
CA SER A 69 -4.77 -3.68 1.77
C SER A 69 -5.16 -2.23 1.88
N VAL A 70 -6.41 -1.92 1.54
CA VAL A 70 -6.96 -0.57 1.60
C VAL A 70 -7.90 -0.51 2.80
N ILE A 71 -7.61 0.39 3.74
CA ILE A 71 -8.43 0.62 4.94
C ILE A 71 -8.91 2.07 4.91
N CYS A 72 -10.21 2.29 5.10
CA CYS A 72 -10.80 3.61 5.31
C CYS A 72 -10.73 3.96 6.81
N PRO A 73 -9.80 4.80 7.27
CA PRO A 73 -9.62 5.04 8.71
C PRO A 73 -10.81 5.76 9.34
N LYS A 74 -11.53 6.59 8.57
CA LYS A 74 -12.72 7.33 9.05
C LYS A 74 -13.99 6.49 9.11
N CYS A 75 -13.95 5.26 8.59
CA CYS A 75 -15.08 4.35 8.62
C CYS A 75 -15.16 3.55 9.94
N PHE A 76 -14.17 3.70 10.83
CA PHE A 76 -14.06 3.00 12.10
C PHE A 76 -13.89 3.99 13.26
N THR A 77 -14.28 3.59 14.46
CA THR A 77 -13.85 4.28 15.68
C THR A 77 -12.35 4.04 15.94
N LEU A 78 -11.72 4.87 16.78
CA LEU A 78 -10.31 4.70 17.13
C LEU A 78 -10.03 3.33 17.77
N GLY A 79 -10.96 2.86 18.61
CA GLY A 79 -10.85 1.55 19.26
C GLY A 79 -10.97 0.39 18.27
N GLU A 80 -11.88 0.47 17.29
CA GLU A 80 -11.99 -0.57 16.26
C GLU A 80 -10.80 -0.57 15.28
N LEU A 81 -10.24 0.61 14.98
CA LEU A 81 -9.13 0.73 14.04
C LEU A 81 -7.80 0.25 14.64
N TYR A 82 -7.46 0.74 15.84
CA TYR A 82 -6.18 0.48 16.49
C TYR A 82 -6.22 -0.61 17.54
N GLY A 83 -7.40 -0.92 18.07
CA GLY A 83 -7.58 -1.75 19.25
C GLY A 83 -7.95 -0.90 20.47
N ALA A 84 -8.64 -1.53 21.42
CA ALA A 84 -9.06 -0.90 22.65
C ALA A 84 -8.97 -1.89 23.82
N PHE A 85 -8.79 -1.34 25.02
CA PHE A 85 -8.87 -2.10 26.24
C PHE A 85 -10.34 -2.24 26.67
N GLU A 86 -10.78 -3.47 26.90
CA GLU A 86 -12.13 -3.76 27.37
C GLU A 86 -12.16 -3.76 28.91
N PRO A 87 -12.82 -2.78 29.57
CA PRO A 87 -12.80 -2.65 31.02
C PRO A 87 -13.51 -3.78 31.77
N ILE A 88 -14.40 -4.55 31.14
CA ILE A 88 -15.10 -5.65 31.80
C ILE A 88 -14.23 -6.91 31.85
N THR A 89 -13.61 -7.27 30.73
CA THR A 89 -12.79 -8.50 30.63
C THR A 89 -11.34 -8.27 31.02
N HIS A 90 -10.90 -7.00 31.12
CA HIS A 90 -9.50 -6.61 31.27
C HIS A 90 -8.59 -7.14 30.16
N GLU A 91 -9.15 -7.38 28.97
CA GLU A 91 -8.41 -7.88 27.82
C GLU A 91 -8.22 -6.78 26.76
N TRP A 92 -7.17 -6.96 25.97
CA TRP A 92 -6.92 -6.13 24.79
C TRP A 92 -7.67 -6.71 23.59
N ALA A 93 -8.57 -5.92 23.00
CA ALA A 93 -9.20 -6.25 21.74
C ALA A 93 -8.38 -5.65 20.59
N ASP A 94 -7.95 -6.50 19.65
CA ASP A 94 -7.18 -6.07 18.50
C ASP A 94 -8.03 -5.32 17.47
N GLY A 95 -7.50 -4.20 16.99
CA GLY A 95 -8.13 -3.43 15.91
C GLY A 95 -7.90 -4.02 14.52
N VAL A 96 -8.69 -3.57 13.55
CA VAL A 96 -8.62 -3.99 12.14
C VAL A 96 -7.22 -3.79 11.56
N LEU A 97 -6.52 -2.71 11.93
CA LEU A 97 -5.16 -2.44 11.46
C LEU A 97 -4.17 -3.51 11.92
N ALA A 98 -4.25 -3.92 13.19
CA ALA A 98 -3.37 -4.93 13.78
C ALA A 98 -3.62 -6.31 13.15
N VAL A 99 -4.89 -6.67 12.92
CA VAL A 99 -5.26 -7.90 12.21
C VAL A 99 -4.75 -7.90 10.77
N ALA A 100 -4.96 -6.82 10.02
CA ALA A 100 -4.50 -6.68 8.65
C ALA A 100 -2.96 -6.76 8.55
N PHE A 101 -2.25 -6.07 9.45
CA PHE A 101 -0.79 -6.08 9.47
C PHE A 101 -0.22 -7.48 9.74
N ARG A 102 -0.81 -8.24 10.67
CA ARG A 102 -0.41 -9.64 10.94
C ARG A 102 -0.61 -10.56 9.73
N GLY A 103 -1.55 -10.24 8.84
CA GLY A 103 -1.73 -10.94 7.57
C GLY A 103 -0.51 -10.87 6.65
N TYR A 104 0.34 -9.85 6.79
CA TYR A 104 1.55 -9.65 5.99
C TYR A 104 2.83 -10.22 6.63
N ALA A 105 2.77 -10.64 7.89
CA ALA A 105 3.91 -11.19 8.62
C ALA A 105 4.06 -12.71 8.46
N ARG A 106 3.13 -13.36 7.77
CA ARG A 106 3.15 -14.80 7.46
C ARG A 106 3.81 -15.05 6.11
#